data_AF-A0A662S2S4-F1
#
_entry.id   AF-A0A662S2S4-F1
#
_cell.length_a   1.000
_cell.length_b   1.000
_cell.length_c   1.000
_cell.angle_alpha   90.00
_cell.angle_beta   90.00
_cell.angle_gamma   90.00
#
_symmetry.space_group_name_H-M   'P 1'
#
loop_
_entity.id
_entity.type
_entity.pdbx_description
1 polymer ?
#
loop_
_entity_poly.entity_id
_entity_poly.type
_entity_poly.pdbx_seq_one_letter_code
_entity_poly.pdbx_strand_id
1 'polypeptide(L)' 'MVGEGCFLGPSESVRKRVKVPVVGVGGIKSPLFADKAIREGKVDLIAVGRAFLADPDWALRTIELLGKSGHG' A
#
# COMPACT_ATOMS: atom_id res chain seq x y z
N MET A 1 -12.25 -4.05 15.75
CA MET A 1 -12.06 -3.38 14.44
C MET A 1 -10.66 -3.69 13.95
N VAL A 2 -10.49 -4.22 12.73
CA VAL A 2 -9.16 -4.52 12.17
C VAL A 2 -8.59 -3.23 11.57
N GLY A 3 -7.38 -2.83 11.99
CA GLY A 3 -6.70 -1.62 11.51
C GLY A 3 -6.26 -1.72 10.05
N GLU A 4 -5.97 -0.56 9.44
CA GLU A 4 -5.40 -0.49 8.10
C GLU A 4 -4.01 -1.14 8.05
N GLY A 5 -3.77 -1.98 7.03
CA GLY A 5 -2.50 -2.69 6.85
C GLY A 5 -2.28 -3.85 7.81
N CYS A 6 -3.34 -4.49 8.31
CA CYS A 6 -3.25 -5.56 9.31
C CYS A 6 -2.34 -6.74 8.94
N PHE A 7 -2.06 -6.96 7.65
CA PHE A 7 -1.18 -8.03 7.17
C PHE A 7 0.21 -7.55 6.75
N LEU A 8 0.53 -6.26 6.88
CA LEU A 8 1.83 -5.74 6.43
C LEU A 8 3.00 -6.24 7.28
N GLY A 9 2.83 -6.47 8.59
CA GLY A 9 3.89 -7.04 9.44
C GLY A 9 4.31 -8.45 9.01
N PRO A 10 3.36 -9.40 8.83
CA PRO A 10 3.65 -10.69 8.23
C PRO A 10 4.23 -10.59 6.81
N SER A 11 3.70 -9.68 5.96
CA SER A 11 4.17 -9.50 4.58
C SER A 11 5.62 -9.02 4.52
N GLU A 12 6.02 -8.10 5.41
CA GLU A 12 7.40 -7.64 5.55
C GLU A 12 8.35 -8.78 5.95
N SER A 13 7.89 -9.63 6.87
CA SER A 13 8.67 -10.79 7.31
C SER A 13 8.93 -11.78 6.17
N VAL A 14 7.95 -11.94 5.26
CA VAL A 14 8.10 -12.73 4.03
C VAL A 14 9.05 -12.05 3.06
N ARG A 15 8.85 -10.76 2.76
CA ARG A 15 9.69 -9.98 1.84
C ARG A 15 11.17 -10.08 2.17
N LYS A 16 11.54 -9.98 3.45
CA LYS A 16 12.94 -10.08 3.91
C LYS A 16 13.59 -11.45 3.66
N ARG A 17 12.81 -12.49 3.35
CA ARG A 17 13.29 -13.89 3.25
C ARG A 17 13.21 -14.45 1.83
N VAL A 18 12.53 -13.76 0.91
CA VAL A 18 12.34 -14.22 -0.46
C VAL A 18 13.02 -13.27 -1.44
N LYS A 19 13.38 -13.80 -2.62
CA LYS A 19 13.97 -13.00 -3.71
C LYS A 19 12.94 -12.55 -4.75
N VAL A 20 11.68 -12.93 -4.58
CA VAL A 20 10.58 -12.54 -5.47
C VAL A 20 9.82 -11.34 -4.89
N PRO A 21 9.21 -10.49 -5.73
CA PRO A 21 8.41 -9.36 -5.25
C PRO A 21 7.23 -9.81 -4.38
N VAL A 22 6.94 -9.05 -3.32
CA VAL A 22 5.83 -9.29 -2.39
C VAL A 22 4.78 -8.19 -2.50
N VAL A 23 3.52 -8.59 -2.67
CA VAL A 23 2.35 -7.69 -2.68
C VAL A 23 1.67 -7.71 -1.31
N GLY A 24 1.60 -6.55 -0.66
CA GLY A 24 0.90 -6.38 0.61
C GLY A 24 -0.59 -6.11 0.46
N VAL A 25 -1.39 -6.62 1.41
CA VAL A 25 -2.83 -6.37 1.52
C VAL A 25 -3.21 -6.10 2.98
N GLY A 26 -4.48 -5.80 3.24
CA GLY A 26 -4.99 -5.66 4.63
C GLY A 26 -5.85 -4.42 4.83
N GLY A 27 -6.88 -4.25 4.00
CA GLY A 27 -7.82 -3.14 4.17
C GLY A 27 -7.21 -1.76 3.95
N ILE A 28 -6.29 -1.64 2.99
CA ILE A 28 -5.69 -0.38 2.57
C ILE A 28 -6.77 0.55 2.01
N LYS A 29 -6.75 1.80 2.46
CA LYS A 29 -7.70 2.86 2.11
C LYS A 29 -6.98 4.17 1.84
N SER A 30 -5.91 4.47 2.56
CA SER A 30 -5.15 5.72 2.48
C SER A 30 -4.02 5.61 1.45
N PRO A 31 -4.00 6.48 0.42
CA PRO A 31 -2.89 6.59 -0.52
C PRO A 31 -1.54 6.82 0.18
N LEU A 32 -1.51 7.70 1.18
CA LEU A 32 -0.29 8.03 1.93
C LEU A 32 0.21 6.86 2.79
N PHE A 33 -0.72 6.06 3.34
CA PHE A 33 -0.35 4.86 4.07
C PHE A 33 0.28 3.81 3.13
N ALA A 34 -0.33 3.61 1.95
CA ALA A 34 0.18 2.68 0.94
C ALA A 34 1.59 3.08 0.46
N ASP A 35 1.79 4.35 0.11
CA ASP A 35 3.10 4.90 -0.29
C ASP A 35 4.16 4.72 0.81
N LYS A 36 3.83 5.11 2.05
CA LYS A 36 4.73 4.94 3.19
C LYS A 36 5.15 3.47 3.37
N ALA A 37 4.23 2.52 3.26
CA ALA A 37 4.55 1.10 3.40
C ALA A 37 5.52 0.60 2.33
N ILE A 38 5.39 1.08 1.10
CA ILE A 38 6.30 0.74 -0.01
C ILE A 38 7.67 1.41 0.22
N ARG A 39 7.71 2.70 0.56
CA ARG A 39 8.95 3.47 0.83
C ARG A 39 9.74 2.92 2.01
N GLU A 40 9.06 2.44 3.05
CA GLU A 40 9.70 1.76 4.20
C GLU A 40 10.19 0.35 3.85
N GLY A 41 9.96 -0.14 2.62
CA GLY A 41 10.38 -1.47 2.20
C GLY A 41 9.62 -2.59 2.90
N LYS A 42 8.39 -2.35 3.37
CA LYS A 42 7.57 -3.42 3.96
C LYS A 42 7.12 -4.40 2.90
N VAL A 43 6.75 -3.90 1.73
CA VAL A 43 6.30 -4.66 0.56
C VAL A 43 6.75 -3.95 -0.72
N ASP A 44 6.80 -4.66 -1.84
CA ASP A 44 7.20 -4.05 -3.12
C ASP A 44 6.00 -3.43 -3.84
N LEU A 45 4.80 -3.97 -3.59
CA LEU A 45 3.54 -3.48 -4.13
C LEU A 45 2.43 -3.56 -3.07
N ILE A 46 1.36 -2.81 -3.27
CA ILE A 46 0.16 -2.84 -2.44
C ILE A 46 -1.05 -3.15 -3.32
N ALA A 47 -1.86 -4.14 -2.91
CA ALA A 47 -3.15 -4.41 -3.54
C ALA A 47 -4.28 -3.71 -2.77
N VAL A 48 -5.09 -2.95 -3.51
CA VAL A 48 -6.23 -2.20 -3.00
C VAL A 48 -7.52 -2.78 -3.58
N GLY A 49 -8.34 -3.37 -2.71
CA GLY A 49 -9.61 -4.00 -3.11
C GLY A 49 -10.80 -3.09 -2.83
N ARG A 50 -11.42 -3.23 -1.65
CA ARG A 50 -12.66 -2.53 -1.28
C ARG A 50 -12.62 -1.01 -1.44
N ALA A 51 -11.48 -0.36 -1.17
CA ALA A 51 -11.37 1.09 -1.37
C ALA A 51 -11.44 1.48 -2.86
N PHE A 52 -10.89 0.65 -3.74
CA PHE A 52 -10.98 0.82 -5.19
C PHE A 52 -12.41 0.55 -5.71
N LEU A 53 -13.13 -0.42 -5.13
CA LEU A 53 -14.53 -0.65 -5.47
C LEU A 53 -15.46 0.47 -5.01
N ALA A 54 -15.18 1.05 -3.83
CA ALA A 54 -15.96 2.16 -3.28
C ALA A 54 -15.67 3.48 -3.99
N ASP A 55 -14.47 3.63 -4.53
CA ASP A 55 -14.03 4.79 -5.29
C ASP A 55 -13.17 4.35 -6.49
N PRO A 56 -13.77 4.27 -7.69
CA PRO A 56 -13.05 3.91 -8.91
C PRO A 56 -11.87 4.86 -9.24
N ASP A 57 -11.93 6.12 -8.79
CA ASP A 57 -10.89 7.12 -9.01
C ASP A 57 -9.77 7.08 -7.96
N TRP A 58 -9.79 6.10 -7.05
CA TRP A 58 -8.82 6.00 -5.95
C TRP A 58 -7.37 6.05 -6.43
N ALA A 59 -7.08 5.41 -7.57
CA ALA A 59 -5.75 5.43 -8.18
C ALA A 59 -5.38 6.82 -8.73
N LEU A 60 -6.32 7.51 -9.39
CA LEU A 60 -6.09 8.87 -9.90
C LEU A 60 -5.84 9.86 -8.76
N ARG A 61 -6.66 9.80 -7.70
CA ARG A 61 -6.46 10.61 -6.49
C ARG A 61 -5.13 10.31 -5.83
N THR A 62 -4.70 9.04 -5.81
CA THR A 62 -3.38 8.65 -5.32
C THR A 62 -2.26 9.34 -6.09
N ILE A 63 -2.31 9.32 -7.43
CA ILE A 63 -1.32 9.99 -8.29
C ILE A 63 -1.28 11.49 -7.99
N GLU A 64 -2.44 12.15 -7.94
CA GLU A 64 -2.53 13.59 -7.69
C GLU A 64 -1.96 13.96 -6.30
N LEU A 65 -2.32 13.20 -5.27
CA LEU A 65 -1.85 13.42 -3.90
C LEU A 65 -0.35 13.23 -3.78
N LEU A 66 0.20 12.15 -4.33
CA LEU A 66 1.64 11.85 -4.23
C LEU A 66 2.47 12.83 -5.08
N GLY A 67 1.96 13.25 -6.24
CA GLY A 67 2.58 14.30 -7.05
C GLY A 67 2.66 15.66 -6.35
N LYS A 68 1.63 16.03 -5.57
CA LYS A 68 1.64 17.23 -4.72
C LYS A 68 2.54 17.11 -3.48
N SER A 69 2.81 15.89 -3.04
CA SER A 69 3.56 15.61 -1.81
C SER A 69 5.09 15.68 -1.98
N GLY A 70 5.60 16.12 -3.14
CA GLY A 70 7.03 16.26 -3.38
C GLY A 70 7.75 14.91 -3.52
N HIS A 71 7.23 14.02 -4.37
CA HIS A 71 7.97 12.84 -4.84
C HIS A 71 9.12 13.28 -5.75
N GLY A 72 10.23 13.73 -5.15
CA GLY A 72 11.54 13.92 -5.81
C GLY A 72 12.39 12.65 -5.75
#